data_AF-A0A832VQB2-F1
#
_entry.id   AF-A0A832VQB2-F1
#
_cell.length_a   1.000
_cell.length_b   1.000
_cell.length_c   1.000
_cell.angle_alpha   90.00
_cell.angle_beta   90.00
_cell.angle_gamma   90.00
#
_symmetry.space_group_name_H-M   'P 1'
#
loop_
_entity.id
_entity.type
_entity.pdbx_description
1 polymer ?
#
loop_
_entity_poly.entity_id
_entity_poly.type
_entity_poly.pdbx_seq_one_letter_code
_entity_poly.pdbx_strand_id
1 'polypeptide(L)'
;MRNKIDVEGTIERMGEPRTVNLKIGGTTEVCDAFLVDDAGEIKVALWGEDIKKVRNGSKVMIKNGYTNTFKNEVSLGRGKYGEIIVKEY
;
A
#
# COMPACT_ATOMS: atom_id res chain seq x y z
N MET A 1 20.97 2.03 8.33
CA MET A 1 19.83 2.45 9.17
C MET A 1 18.55 2.05 8.45
N ARG A 2 17.71 1.20 9.05
CA ARG A 2 16.45 0.73 8.45
C ARG A 2 15.39 1.78 8.75
N ASN A 3 14.98 2.56 7.77
CA ASN A 3 13.83 3.45 7.91
C ASN A 3 12.57 2.57 7.92
N LYS A 4 12.16 2.17 9.13
CA LYS A 4 10.82 1.64 9.35
C LYS A 4 9.92 2.86 9.36
N ILE A 5 9.09 2.99 8.32
CA ILE A 5 8.10 4.07 8.28
C ILE A 5 6.77 3.44 8.63
N ASP A 6 6.20 3.90 9.73
CA ASP A 6 4.85 3.55 10.16
C ASP A 6 3.94 4.71 9.75
N VAL A 7 2.97 4.42 8.89
CA VAL A 7 1.99 5.40 8.39
C VAL A 7 0.60 4.89 8.71
N GLU A 8 -0.24 5.72 9.28
CA GLU A 8 -1.68 5.48 9.41
C GLU A 8 -2.40 6.45 8.49
N GLY A 9 -3.53 6.02 7.92
CA GLY A 9 -4.42 6.91 7.20
C GLY A 9 -5.65 6.19 6.69
N THR A 10 -6.45 6.90 5.92
CA THR A 10 -7.71 6.41 5.39
C THR A 10 -7.59 6.21 3.89
N ILE A 11 -8.08 5.08 3.40
CA ILE A 11 -8.07 4.79 1.96
C ILE A 11 -9.23 5.53 1.33
N GLU A 12 -8.96 6.67 0.70
CA GLU A 12 -10.00 7.42 0.02
C GLU A 12 -10.32 6.79 -1.33
N ARG A 13 -9.28 6.40 -2.07
CA ARG A 13 -9.40 5.88 -3.44
C ARG A 13 -8.61 4.58 -3.61
N MET A 14 -9.11 3.68 -4.44
CA MET A 14 -8.40 2.48 -4.87
C MET A 14 -8.28 2.57 -6.38
N GLY A 15 -7.06 2.47 -6.89
CA GLY A 15 -6.77 2.41 -8.31
C GLY A 15 -7.12 1.05 -8.90
N GLU A 16 -6.77 0.88 -10.16
CA GLU A 16 -7.02 -0.38 -10.86
C GLU A 16 -5.99 -1.44 -10.44
N PRO A 17 -6.44 -2.65 -10.02
CA PRO A 17 -5.53 -3.76 -9.78
C PRO A 17 -4.90 -4.19 -11.10
N ARG A 18 -3.56 -4.18 -11.15
CA ARG A 18 -2.78 -4.69 -12.27
C ARG A 18 -2.17 -6.04 -11.92
N THR A 19 -2.19 -6.97 -12.86
CA THR A 19 -1.55 -8.27 -12.69
C THR A 19 -0.09 -8.19 -13.13
N VAL A 20 0.84 -8.52 -12.25
CA VAL A 20 2.27 -8.58 -12.53
C VAL A 20 2.78 -10.01 -12.48
N ASN A 21 3.66 -10.38 -13.41
CA ASN A 21 4.32 -11.69 -13.37
C ASN A 21 5.49 -11.70 -12.39
N LEU A 22 5.48 -12.68 -11.50
CA LEU A 22 6.57 -12.93 -10.56
C LEU A 22 7.74 -13.58 -11.30
N LYS A 23 8.98 -13.16 -10.99
CA LYS A 23 10.20 -13.74 -11.56
C LYS A 23 10.34 -15.25 -11.30
N ILE A 24 9.70 -15.79 -10.26
CA ILE A 24 9.80 -17.21 -9.89
C ILE A 24 8.77 -18.10 -10.60
N GLY A 25 7.96 -17.54 -11.50
CA GLY A 25 6.75 -18.17 -12.02
C GLY A 25 5.53 -17.83 -11.15
N GLY A 26 4.43 -17.46 -11.81
CA GLY A 26 3.19 -17.03 -11.17
C GLY A 26 2.77 -15.60 -11.54
N THR A 27 1.50 -15.30 -11.31
CA THR A 27 0.91 -13.97 -11.42
C THR A 27 0.52 -13.49 -10.02
N THR A 28 0.75 -12.22 -9.73
CA THR A 28 0.21 -11.58 -8.53
C THR A 28 -0.46 -10.29 -8.92
N GLU A 29 -1.52 -9.94 -8.22
CA GLU A 29 -2.22 -8.68 -8.43
C GLU A 29 -1.58 -7.62 -7.55
N VAL A 30 -1.43 -6.41 -8.07
CA VAL A 30 -1.02 -5.25 -7.29
C VAL A 30 -1.98 -4.11 -7.60
N CYS A 31 -2.51 -3.47 -6.56
CA CYS A 31 -3.44 -2.34 -6.68
C CYS A 31 -2.82 -1.12 -6.02
N ASP A 32 -2.81 0.00 -6.73
CA ASP A 32 -2.36 1.28 -6.19
C ASP A 32 -3.55 1.97 -5.49
N ALA A 33 -3.60 1.93 -4.16
CA ALA A 33 -4.56 2.67 -3.37
C ALA A 33 -4.03 4.07 -3.00
N PHE A 34 -4.92 4.98 -2.66
CA PHE A 34 -4.61 6.33 -2.21
C PHE A 34 -4.97 6.42 -0.74
N LEU A 35 -3.94 6.49 0.09
CA LEU A 35 -4.06 6.70 1.53
C LEU A 35 -3.92 8.18 1.79
N VAL A 36 -4.92 8.76 2.43
CA VAL A 36 -4.94 10.16 2.85
C VAL A 36 -4.78 10.18 4.36
N ASP A 37 -3.85 11.00 4.82
CA ASP A 37 -3.61 11.30 6.22
C ASP A 37 -3.55 12.82 6.42
N ASP A 38 -3.45 13.28 7.67
CA ASP A 38 -3.37 14.69 8.04
C ASP A 38 -2.20 15.43 7.35
N ALA A 39 -1.11 14.70 7.06
CA ALA A 39 0.07 15.23 6.38
C ALA A 39 -0.08 15.32 4.85
N GLY A 40 -1.04 14.61 4.24
CA GLY A 40 -1.26 14.60 2.79
C GLY A 40 -1.71 13.25 2.22
N GLU A 41 -1.71 13.15 0.89
CA GLU A 41 -2.07 11.94 0.14
C GLU A 41 -0.81 11.18 -0.30
N ILE A 42 -0.80 9.86 -0.12
CA ILE A 42 0.26 8.96 -0.58
C ILE A 42 -0.34 7.74 -1.29
N LYS A 43 0.32 7.29 -2.35
CA LYS A 43 -0.08 6.04 -3.02
C LYS A 43 0.45 4.83 -2.25
N VAL A 44 -0.35 3.80 -2.10
CA VAL A 44 -0.01 2.55 -1.42
C VAL A 44 -0.16 1.40 -2.39
N ALA A 45 0.92 0.64 -2.60
CA ALA A 45 0.87 -0.57 -3.42
C ALA A 45 0.42 -1.77 -2.57
N LEU A 46 -0.83 -2.17 -2.75
CA LEU A 46 -1.46 -3.35 -2.13
C LEU A 46 -1.22 -4.58 -2.98
N TRP A 47 -0.83 -5.71 -2.38
CA TRP A 47 -0.49 -6.93 -3.11
C TRP A 47 -1.50 -8.04 -2.84
N GLY A 48 -2.03 -8.64 -3.91
CA GLY A 48 -2.89 -9.83 -3.88
C GLY A 48 -4.00 -9.76 -2.84
N GLU A 49 -3.83 -10.50 -1.76
CA GLU A 49 -4.81 -10.60 -0.68
C GLU A 49 -5.02 -9.29 0.11
N ASP A 50 -4.03 -8.40 0.16
CA ASP A 50 -4.17 -7.10 0.82
C ASP A 50 -5.20 -6.22 0.10
N ILE A 51 -5.33 -6.36 -1.23
CA ILE A 51 -6.31 -5.65 -2.07
C ILE A 51 -7.74 -6.05 -1.64
N LYS A 52 -7.93 -7.31 -1.24
CA LYS A 52 -9.25 -7.82 -0.81
C LYS A 52 -9.58 -7.43 0.64
N LYS A 53 -8.55 -7.17 1.46
CA LYS A 53 -8.70 -6.76 2.86
C LYS A 53 -9.00 -5.27 3.00
N VAL A 54 -8.48 -4.45 2.10
CA VAL A 54 -8.67 -2.99 2.09
C VAL A 54 -9.82 -2.62 1.16
N ARG A 55 -10.69 -1.68 1.56
CA ARG A 55 -11.67 -1.07 0.63
C ARG A 55 -11.68 0.45 0.81
N ASN A 56 -12.36 1.14 -0.10
CA ASN A 56 -12.56 2.59 -0.01
C ASN A 56 -13.30 2.96 1.28
N GLY A 57 -12.79 3.98 1.97
CA GLY A 57 -13.25 4.43 3.28
C GLY A 57 -12.61 3.70 4.47
N SER A 58 -11.90 2.59 4.24
CA SER A 58 -11.29 1.84 5.34
C SER A 58 -10.06 2.56 5.90
N LYS A 59 -9.93 2.56 7.22
CA LYS A 59 -8.73 3.06 7.90
C LYS A 59 -7.67 1.96 7.96
N VAL A 60 -6.48 2.24 7.45
CA VAL A 60 -5.38 1.28 7.39
C VAL A 60 -4.12 1.86 8.02
N MET A 61 -3.36 0.98 8.67
CA MET A 61 -2.06 1.29 9.24
C MET A 61 -1.01 0.42 8.58
N ILE A 62 -0.04 1.03 7.95
CA ILE A 62 1.07 0.36 7.29
C ILE A 62 2.27 0.47 8.21
N LYS A 63 2.73 -0.68 8.70
CA LYS A 63 3.91 -0.77 9.55
C LYS A 63 5.10 -1.23 8.74
N ASN A 64 6.27 -0.67 9.06
CA ASN A 64 7.53 -1.04 8.44
C ASN A 64 7.46 -0.96 6.89
N GLY A 65 6.73 0.05 6.41
CA GLY A 65 6.61 0.38 5.00
C GLY A 65 7.90 1.00 4.49
N TYR A 66 8.11 0.91 3.19
CA TYR A 66 9.14 1.67 2.50
C TYR A 66 8.46 2.62 1.52
N THR A 67 8.85 3.90 1.59
CA THR A 67 8.47 4.91 0.60
C THR A 67 9.47 4.84 -0.55
N ASN A 68 8.96 4.59 -1.74
CA ASN A 68 9.73 4.70 -2.96
C ASN A 68 9.22 5.91 -3.74
N THR A 69 10.12 6.86 -3.99
CA THR A 69 9.82 8.03 -4.81
C THR A 69 10.20 7.70 -6.24
N PHE A 70 9.20 7.56 -7.12
CA PHE A 70 9.41 7.34 -8.54
C PHE A 70 8.71 8.45 -9.33
N LYS A 71 9.48 9.23 -10.10
CA LYS A 71 8.98 10.36 -10.90
C LYS A 71 8.13 11.40 -10.13
N ASN A 72 8.63 11.88 -8.98
CA ASN A 72 7.93 12.80 -8.07
C ASN A 72 6.64 12.24 -7.43
N GLU A 73 6.29 10.98 -7.66
CA GLU A 73 5.22 10.30 -6.94
C GLU A 73 5.81 9.45 -5.82
N VAL A 74 5.34 9.68 -4.59
CA VAL A 74 5.68 8.83 -3.46
C VAL A 74 4.71 7.66 -3.44
N SER A 75 5.25 6.46 -3.57
CA SER A 75 4.53 5.20 -3.43
C SER A 75 5.04 4.48 -2.19
N LEU A 76 4.12 4.04 -1.34
CA LEU A 76 4.41 3.32 -0.13
C LEU A 76 4.09 1.85 -0.35
N GLY A 77 5.12 1.02 -0.32
CA GLY A 77 4.98 -0.41 -0.42
C GLY A 77 5.17 -1.05 0.94
N ARG A 78 4.47 -2.17 1.18
CA ARG A 78 4.91 -3.08 2.23
C ARG A 78 6.20 -3.76 1.77
N GLY A 79 7.28 -3.60 2.52
CA GLY A 79 8.52 -4.34 2.26
C GLY A 79 8.36 -5.82 2.59
N LYS A 80 9.41 -6.63 2.43
CA LYS A 80 9.42 -8.05 2.85
C LYS A 80 9.02 -8.28 4.33
N TYR A 81 9.12 -7.23 5.15
CA TYR A 81 8.74 -7.22 6.56
C TYR A 81 7.67 -6.14 6.87
N GLY A 82 7.03 -5.58 5.84
CA GLY A 82 5.98 -4.58 6.00
C GLY A 82 4.64 -5.27 6.23
N GLU A 83 3.82 -4.71 7.12
CA GLU A 83 2.51 -5.25 7.48
C GLU A 83 1.44 -4.19 7.22
N ILE A 84 0.29 -4.61 6.69
CA ILE A 84 -0.87 -3.76 6.48
C ILE A 84 -1.95 -4.20 7.45
N ILE A 85 -2.33 -3.30 8.35
CA ILE A 85 -3.32 -3.54 9.40
C ILE A 85 -4.55 -2.70 9.06
N VAL A 86 -5.63 -3.36 8.65
CA VAL A 86 -6.93 -2.69 8.46
C VAL A 86 -7.58 -2.57 9.83
N LYS A 87 -7.86 -1.35 10.29
CA LYS A 87 -8.43 -1.10 11.62
C LYS A 87 -9.96 -1.09 11.61
N GLU A 88 -10.58 -0.48 10.61
CA GLU A 88 -12.04 -0.35 10.54
C GLU A 88 -12.57 -0.46 9.10
N TYR A 89 -13.82 -0.91 9.01
CA TYR A 89 -14.60 -1.09 7.78
C TYR A 89 -15.96 -0.41 7.88
#